data_AF-A0A6L8T7V5-F1
#
_entry.id   AF-A0A6L8T7V5-F1
#
_cell.length_a   1.000
_cell.length_b   1.000
_cell.length_c   1.000
_cell.angle_alpha   90.00
_cell.angle_beta   90.00
_cell.angle_gamma   90.00
#
_symmetry.space_group_name_H-M   'P 1'
#
loop_
_entity.id
_entity.type
_entity.pdbx_description
1 polymer ?
#
loop_
_entity_poly.entity_id
_entity_poly.type
_entity_poly.pdbx_seq_one_letter_code
_entity_poly.pdbx_strand_id
1 'polypeptide(L)'
;MPAKSYENILLIADPIEAEKYLAQSLLSKNGSYLVIDPDGILEGQTSEKLKQEGYHVYICNVDDTKGFFYDYFRYYYYDIFHDEKTVLYLTGSDKIRNEKLIAEITLILDDILNGKMDLSQHLTLMVNDFGHLAGGINFPHKLARIKGTQVSAILCTESLLPLQTEHYNPMLTDEILDSCNVITEK
;
A
#
# COMPACT_ATOMS: atom_id res chain seq x y z
N MET A 1 -2.50 3.32 27.16
CA MET A 1 -1.69 2.81 26.04
C MET A 1 -1.23 4.01 25.24
N PRO A 2 0.04 4.14 24.85
CA PRO A 2 0.42 5.23 23.96
C PRO A 2 -0.34 5.03 22.65
N ALA A 3 -1.00 6.08 22.16
CA ALA A 3 -1.64 6.06 20.87
C ALA A 3 -0.59 5.66 19.83
N LYS A 4 -0.75 4.49 19.20
CA LYS A 4 0.05 4.16 18.02
C LYS A 4 -0.31 5.23 16.99
N SER A 5 0.61 6.15 16.73
CA SER A 5 0.45 7.12 15.66
C SER A 5 0.54 6.33 14.36
N TYR A 6 -0.59 6.08 13.73
CA TYR A 6 -0.67 5.44 12.42
C TYR A 6 -0.38 6.50 11.36
N GLU A 7 0.90 6.87 11.25
CA GLU A 7 1.36 7.88 10.28
C GLU A 7 1.55 7.25 8.92
N ASN A 8 1.33 8.06 7.88
CA ASN A 8 1.79 7.70 6.56
C ASN A 8 3.30 7.91 6.48
N ILE A 9 4.00 7.02 5.79
CA ILE A 9 5.44 7.06 5.62
C ILE A 9 5.75 7.15 4.13
N LEU A 10 6.65 8.06 3.77
CA LEU A 10 7.32 8.07 2.47
C LEU A 10 8.76 7.64 2.70
N LEU A 11 9.13 6.48 2.17
CA LEU A 11 10.49 5.97 2.17
C LEU A 11 11.15 6.32 0.84
N ILE A 12 12.26 7.05 0.91
CA ILE A 12 13.13 7.38 -0.23
C ILE A 12 14.43 6.62 -0.06
N ALA A 13 14.60 5.54 -0.82
CA ALA A 13 15.72 4.61 -0.71
C ALA A 13 15.90 3.81 -2.01
N ASP A 14 17.10 3.28 -2.28
CA ASP A 14 17.28 2.34 -3.37
C ASP A 14 16.42 1.06 -3.17
N PRO A 15 16.14 0.30 -4.25
CA PRO A 15 15.25 -0.86 -4.17
C PRO A 15 15.61 -1.89 -3.10
N ILE A 16 16.90 -2.11 -2.85
CA ILE A 16 17.35 -3.14 -1.91
C ILE A 16 17.05 -2.70 -0.46
N GLU A 17 17.33 -1.45 -0.13
CA GLU A 17 17.04 -0.91 1.21
C GLU A 17 15.53 -0.72 1.43
N ALA A 18 14.82 -0.27 0.39
CA ALA A 18 13.37 -0.21 0.33
C ALA A 18 12.72 -1.54 0.72
N GLU A 19 13.10 -2.62 0.03
CA GLU A 19 12.58 -3.97 0.27
C GLU A 19 12.87 -4.44 1.69
N LYS A 20 14.09 -4.22 2.20
CA LYS A 20 14.44 -4.59 3.59
C LYS A 20 13.56 -3.87 4.60
N TYR A 21 13.34 -2.57 4.43
CA TYR A 21 12.48 -1.81 5.33
C TYR A 21 11.04 -2.33 5.31
N LEU A 22 10.48 -2.52 4.12
CA LEU A 22 9.10 -3.02 3.95
C LEU A 22 8.95 -4.43 4.54
N ALA A 23 9.91 -5.33 4.29
CA ALA A 23 9.94 -6.67 4.84
C ALA A 23 10.01 -6.65 6.38
N GLN A 24 10.86 -5.79 6.97
CA GLN A 24 10.93 -5.62 8.42
C GLN A 24 9.61 -5.10 9.00
N SER A 25 8.95 -4.16 8.31
CA SER A 25 7.65 -3.63 8.72
C SER A 25 6.55 -4.71 8.70
N LEU A 26 6.49 -5.55 7.66
CA LEU A 26 5.59 -6.70 7.62
C LEU A 26 5.86 -7.67 8.77
N LEU A 27 7.12 -8.01 9.00
CA LEU A 27 7.54 -8.95 10.04
C LEU A 27 7.44 -8.39 11.47
N SER A 28 7.19 -7.08 11.62
CA SER A 28 6.94 -6.43 12.91
C SER A 28 5.53 -6.71 13.46
N LYS A 29 4.61 -7.22 12.62
CA LYS A 29 3.28 -7.71 12.99
C LYS A 29 2.40 -6.65 13.67
N ASN A 30 2.32 -5.47 13.05
CA ASN A 30 1.65 -4.30 13.62
C ASN A 30 0.19 -4.10 13.18
N GLY A 31 -0.34 -4.98 12.33
CA GLY A 31 -1.74 -4.94 11.89
C GLY A 31 -2.02 -5.90 10.74
N SER A 32 -3.08 -5.61 9.99
CA SER A 32 -3.37 -6.24 8.69
C SER A 32 -2.78 -5.38 7.56
N TYR A 33 -2.44 -6.01 6.44
CA TYR A 33 -1.68 -5.37 5.37
C TYR A 33 -2.30 -5.61 3.99
N LEU A 34 -2.35 -4.56 3.19
CA LEU A 34 -2.55 -4.62 1.74
C LEU A 34 -1.23 -4.19 1.09
N VAL A 35 -0.55 -5.11 0.41
CA VAL A 35 0.80 -4.91 -0.11
C VAL A 35 0.76 -4.90 -1.62
N ILE A 36 1.15 -3.79 -2.24
CA ILE A 36 1.39 -3.70 -3.69
C ILE A 36 2.86 -4.05 -3.89
N ASP A 37 3.12 -5.24 -4.44
CA ASP A 37 4.44 -5.85 -4.61
C ASP A 37 4.59 -6.33 -6.05
N PRO A 38 4.88 -5.42 -6.99
CA PRO A 38 4.86 -5.72 -8.43
C PRO A 38 5.62 -6.98 -8.80
N ASP A 39 6.85 -7.07 -8.32
CA ASP A 39 7.78 -8.14 -8.70
C ASP A 39 7.66 -9.38 -7.79
N GLY A 40 6.74 -9.36 -6.80
CA GLY A 40 6.53 -10.46 -5.86
C GLY A 40 7.69 -10.70 -4.90
N ILE A 41 8.58 -9.72 -4.75
CA ILE A 41 9.81 -9.87 -3.97
C ILE A 41 9.49 -9.92 -2.47
N LEU A 42 8.61 -9.03 -1.99
CA LEU A 42 8.20 -9.02 -0.59
C LEU A 42 7.44 -10.29 -0.22
N GLU A 43 6.57 -10.76 -1.12
CA GLU A 43 5.87 -12.05 -0.96
C GLU A 43 6.88 -13.17 -0.73
N GLY A 44 7.83 -13.35 -1.65
CA GLY A 44 8.84 -14.40 -1.58
C GLY A 44 9.74 -14.33 -0.34
N GLN A 45 9.96 -13.12 0.22
CA GLN A 45 10.77 -12.93 1.42
C GLN A 45 10.03 -13.16 2.74
N THR A 46 8.71 -12.90 2.78
CA THR A 46 7.99 -12.74 4.07
C THR A 46 6.83 -13.73 4.27
N SER A 47 6.29 -14.33 3.20
CA SER A 47 5.03 -15.08 3.27
C SER A 47 5.08 -16.30 4.19
N GLU A 48 6.13 -17.13 4.12
CA GLU A 48 6.27 -18.33 4.96
C GLU A 48 6.37 -17.97 6.45
N LYS A 49 7.16 -16.95 6.77
CA LYS A 49 7.36 -16.52 8.15
C LYS A 49 6.09 -15.93 8.74
N LEU A 50 5.34 -15.13 7.97
CA LEU A 50 4.04 -14.62 8.40
C LEU A 50 3.05 -15.76 8.67
N LYS A 51 2.97 -16.77 7.80
CA LYS A 51 2.14 -17.97 8.02
C LYS A 51 2.51 -18.71 9.31
N GLN A 52 3.81 -18.90 9.58
CA GLN A 52 4.29 -19.52 10.83
C GLN A 52 3.88 -18.74 12.08
N GLU A 53 3.67 -17.44 11.95
CA GLU A 53 3.29 -16.51 13.02
C GLU A 53 1.77 -16.32 13.13
N GLY A 54 1.03 -17.13 12.38
CA GLY A 54 -0.44 -17.19 12.41
C GLY A 54 -1.11 -16.11 11.57
N TYR A 55 -0.42 -15.51 10.59
CA TYR A 55 -1.06 -14.63 9.62
C TYR A 55 -1.78 -15.43 8.54
N HIS A 56 -2.96 -14.95 8.15
CA HIS A 56 -3.64 -15.36 6.94
C HIS A 56 -3.03 -14.62 5.75
N VAL A 57 -2.25 -15.33 4.95
CA VAL A 57 -1.52 -14.77 3.80
C VAL A 57 -2.24 -15.13 2.50
N TYR A 58 -2.67 -14.11 1.78
CA TYR A 58 -3.33 -14.20 0.47
C TYR A 58 -2.47 -13.55 -0.59
N ILE A 59 -2.53 -14.11 -1.80
CA ILE A 59 -1.79 -13.61 -2.96
C ILE A 59 -2.79 -13.42 -4.09
N CYS A 60 -2.85 -12.21 -4.62
CA CYS A 60 -3.64 -11.84 -5.76
C CYS A 60 -2.71 -11.39 -6.88
N ASN A 61 -2.55 -12.23 -7.90
CA ASN A 61 -1.92 -11.79 -9.13
C ASN A 61 -2.93 -10.92 -9.91
N VAL A 62 -2.66 -9.63 -10.02
CA VAL A 62 -3.54 -8.69 -10.73
C VAL A 62 -3.64 -9.01 -12.22
N ASP A 63 -2.65 -9.72 -12.78
CA ASP A 63 -2.65 -10.12 -14.18
C ASP A 63 -3.80 -11.10 -14.51
N ASP A 64 -4.25 -11.86 -13.51
CA ASP A 64 -5.30 -12.86 -13.61
C ASP A 64 -6.71 -12.29 -13.35
N THR A 65 -6.78 -11.02 -12.91
CA THR A 65 -8.06 -10.38 -12.63
C THR A 65 -8.84 -10.13 -13.92
N LYS A 66 -10.13 -10.47 -13.90
CA LYS A 66 -11.06 -10.14 -14.98
C LYS A 66 -11.82 -8.88 -14.61
N GLY A 67 -11.63 -7.79 -15.34
CA GLY A 67 -12.35 -6.53 -15.14
C GLY A 67 -11.60 -5.53 -14.27
N PHE A 68 -12.33 -4.79 -13.43
CA PHE A 68 -11.78 -3.81 -12.49
C PHE A 68 -11.35 -4.53 -11.20
N PHE A 69 -10.13 -4.23 -10.72
CA PHE A 69 -9.64 -4.69 -9.43
C PHE A 69 -10.55 -4.26 -8.26
N TYR A 70 -11.17 -3.09 -8.32
CA TYR A 70 -12.12 -2.62 -7.30
C TYR A 70 -13.25 -3.65 -7.06
N ASP A 71 -13.89 -4.12 -8.13
CA ASP A 71 -14.97 -5.10 -8.04
C ASP A 71 -14.46 -6.45 -7.55
N TYR A 72 -13.27 -6.84 -8.02
CA TYR A 72 -12.62 -8.07 -7.62
C TYR A 72 -12.27 -8.07 -6.12
N PHE A 73 -11.69 -6.97 -5.63
CA PHE A 73 -11.39 -6.76 -4.21
C PHE A 73 -12.66 -6.85 -3.36
N ARG A 74 -13.71 -6.13 -3.76
CA ARG A 74 -14.96 -6.10 -3.01
C ARG A 74 -15.61 -7.49 -2.90
N TYR A 75 -15.52 -8.29 -3.96
CA TYR A 75 -16.16 -9.61 -3.99
C TYR A 75 -15.34 -10.70 -3.29
N TYR A 76 -14.00 -10.66 -3.42
CA TYR A 76 -13.14 -11.77 -2.97
C TYR A 76 -12.30 -11.48 -1.73
N TYR A 77 -11.98 -10.21 -1.45
CA TYR A 77 -10.99 -9.85 -0.43
C TYR A 77 -11.45 -8.85 0.62
N TYR A 78 -12.55 -8.13 0.41
CA TYR A 78 -13.01 -7.19 1.43
C TYR A 78 -13.28 -7.90 2.78
N ASP A 79 -13.93 -9.05 2.74
CA ASP A 79 -14.32 -9.77 3.95
C ASP A 79 -13.12 -10.33 4.74
N ILE A 80 -11.98 -10.63 4.09
CA ILE A 80 -10.78 -11.17 4.79
C ILE A 80 -10.09 -10.14 5.70
N PHE A 81 -10.38 -8.85 5.52
CA PHE A 81 -9.85 -7.80 6.40
C PHE A 81 -10.69 -7.61 7.66
N HIS A 82 -11.79 -8.37 7.82
CA HIS A 82 -12.48 -8.50 9.10
C HIS A 82 -11.76 -9.45 10.06
N ASP A 83 -10.89 -10.32 9.54
CA ASP A 83 -10.04 -11.22 10.33
C ASP A 83 -8.80 -10.49 10.87
N GLU A 84 -8.34 -10.91 12.05
CA GLU A 84 -7.06 -10.45 12.58
C GLU A 84 -5.90 -11.10 11.81
N LYS A 85 -4.79 -10.34 11.67
CA LYS A 85 -3.53 -10.82 11.07
C LYS A 85 -3.68 -11.26 9.60
N THR A 86 -4.32 -10.43 8.78
CA THR A 86 -4.46 -10.69 7.35
C THR A 86 -3.41 -9.92 6.56
N VAL A 87 -2.78 -10.57 5.57
CA VAL A 87 -1.92 -9.92 4.58
C VAL A 87 -2.39 -10.32 3.18
N LEU A 88 -2.66 -9.34 2.34
CA LEU A 88 -2.94 -9.54 0.92
C LEU A 88 -1.81 -8.93 0.09
N TYR A 89 -1.06 -9.78 -0.61
CA TYR A 89 -0.10 -9.35 -1.63
C TYR A 89 -0.82 -9.18 -2.96
N LEU A 90 -0.68 -8.01 -3.57
CA LEU A 90 -1.02 -7.74 -4.95
C LEU A 90 0.29 -7.82 -5.74
N THR A 91 0.41 -8.86 -6.55
CA THR A 91 1.57 -9.09 -7.42
C THR A 91 1.13 -8.99 -8.88
N GLY A 92 2.07 -8.84 -9.79
CA GLY A 92 1.77 -8.84 -11.22
C GLY A 92 2.73 -7.94 -11.99
N SER A 93 2.89 -8.25 -13.27
CA SER A 93 3.87 -7.61 -14.14
C SER A 93 3.41 -6.20 -14.59
N ASP A 94 3.43 -5.89 -15.88
CA ASP A 94 3.15 -4.54 -16.39
C ASP A 94 1.75 -4.01 -16.02
N LYS A 95 0.78 -4.89 -15.72
CA LYS A 95 -0.57 -4.44 -15.38
C LYS A 95 -0.67 -3.81 -13.99
N ILE A 96 0.17 -4.21 -13.03
CA ILE A 96 0.19 -3.56 -11.71
C ILE A 96 0.73 -2.13 -11.83
N ARG A 97 1.67 -1.94 -12.76
CA ARG A 97 2.33 -0.66 -13.10
C ARG A 97 1.44 0.27 -13.93
N ASN A 98 0.20 -0.15 -14.23
CA ASN A 98 -0.77 0.69 -14.92
C ASN A 98 -1.46 1.65 -13.92
N GLU A 99 -1.53 2.93 -14.25
CA GLU A 99 -2.16 4.00 -13.43
C GLU A 99 -3.57 3.62 -12.93
N LYS A 100 -4.26 2.74 -13.66
CA LYS A 100 -5.59 2.26 -13.33
C LYS A 100 -5.66 1.57 -11.96
N LEU A 101 -4.65 0.79 -11.55
CA LEU A 101 -4.74 0.06 -10.28
C LEU A 101 -4.70 1.02 -9.07
N ILE A 102 -3.81 2.01 -9.07
CA ILE A 102 -3.76 2.99 -7.98
C ILE A 102 -5.05 3.81 -7.91
N ALA A 103 -5.65 4.16 -9.05
CA ALA A 103 -6.95 4.82 -9.07
C ALA A 103 -8.03 3.94 -8.41
N GLU A 104 -8.03 2.64 -8.69
CA GLU A 104 -8.98 1.68 -8.09
C GLU A 104 -8.73 1.46 -6.58
N ILE A 105 -7.46 1.39 -6.15
CA ILE A 105 -7.09 1.38 -4.72
C ILE A 105 -7.57 2.66 -4.03
N THR A 106 -7.43 3.81 -4.68
CA THR A 106 -7.91 5.10 -4.15
C THR A 106 -9.43 5.07 -3.92
N LEU A 107 -10.19 4.43 -4.80
CA LEU A 107 -11.64 4.23 -4.62
C LEU A 107 -11.97 3.32 -3.43
N ILE A 108 -11.20 2.24 -3.24
CA ILE A 108 -11.35 1.35 -2.07
C ILE A 108 -11.12 2.15 -0.78
N LEU A 109 -10.03 2.95 -0.73
CA LEU A 109 -9.74 3.80 0.43
C LEU A 109 -10.85 4.82 0.70
N ASP A 110 -11.42 5.43 -0.35
CA ASP A 110 -12.55 6.35 -0.19
C ASP A 110 -13.78 5.67 0.37
N ASP A 111 -14.11 4.46 -0.07
CA ASP A 111 -15.25 3.73 0.45
C ASP A 111 -15.05 3.32 1.91
N ILE A 112 -13.81 3.01 2.32
CA ILE A 112 -13.45 2.78 3.73
C ILE A 112 -13.64 4.07 4.56
N LEU A 113 -13.06 5.18 4.10
CA LEU A 113 -13.14 6.47 4.79
C LEU A 113 -14.56 7.00 4.93
N ASN A 114 -15.44 6.67 3.99
CA ASN A 114 -16.83 7.08 4.00
C ASN A 114 -17.76 6.06 4.67
N GLY A 115 -17.22 5.02 5.32
CA GLY A 115 -17.99 4.01 6.07
C GLY A 115 -18.84 3.08 5.19
N LYS A 116 -18.55 2.99 3.89
CA LYS A 116 -19.21 2.03 2.97
C LYS A 116 -18.56 0.65 2.99
N MET A 117 -17.30 0.61 3.41
CA MET A 117 -16.53 -0.59 3.71
C MET A 117 -15.99 -0.42 5.13
N ASP A 118 -16.46 -1.25 6.06
CA ASP A 118 -15.99 -1.18 7.44
C ASP A 118 -14.84 -2.15 7.63
N LEU A 119 -13.84 -1.75 8.41
CA LEU A 119 -12.72 -2.61 8.78
C LEU A 119 -12.82 -2.87 10.28
N SER A 120 -12.66 -4.12 10.70
CA SER A 120 -12.63 -4.45 12.13
C SER A 120 -11.27 -4.14 12.77
N GLN A 121 -10.24 -3.91 11.96
CA GLN A 121 -8.84 -3.78 12.36
C GLN A 121 -8.13 -2.68 11.57
N HIS A 122 -7.00 -2.21 12.10
CA HIS A 122 -6.13 -1.26 11.38
C HIS A 122 -5.51 -1.90 10.13
N LEU A 123 -5.68 -1.24 8.99
CA LEU A 123 -5.12 -1.66 7.70
C LEU A 123 -3.93 -0.77 7.31
N THR A 124 -2.79 -1.39 7.03
CA THR A 124 -1.65 -0.68 6.43
C THR A 124 -1.57 -1.00 4.94
N LEU A 125 -1.71 0.03 4.10
CA LEU A 125 -1.40 -0.04 2.68
C LEU A 125 0.12 0.13 2.50
N MET A 126 0.76 -0.82 1.85
CA MET A 126 2.18 -0.74 1.49
C MET A 126 2.30 -0.72 -0.02
N VAL A 127 3.04 0.24 -0.56
CA VAL A 127 3.24 0.38 -2.00
C VAL A 127 4.72 0.34 -2.28
N ASN A 128 5.20 -0.82 -2.74
CA ASN A 128 6.53 -0.93 -3.30
C ASN A 128 6.54 -0.27 -4.68
N ASP A 129 7.65 0.38 -5.01
CA ASP A 129 7.82 1.08 -6.30
C ASP A 129 6.72 2.13 -6.61
N PHE A 130 6.32 2.90 -5.59
CA PHE A 130 5.30 3.95 -5.70
C PHE A 130 5.65 5.02 -6.74
N GLY A 131 6.94 5.31 -6.94
CA GLY A 131 7.41 6.28 -7.92
C GLY A 131 6.98 5.97 -9.36
N HIS A 132 6.98 4.68 -9.72
CA HIS A 132 6.62 4.20 -11.05
C HIS A 132 5.16 3.74 -11.18
N LEU A 133 4.42 3.67 -10.07
CA LEU A 133 3.02 3.24 -10.05
C LEU A 133 2.01 4.32 -10.44
N ALA A 134 2.48 5.46 -10.97
CA ALA A 134 1.63 6.56 -11.39
C ALA A 134 0.63 6.94 -10.31
N GLY A 135 1.15 7.45 -9.18
CA GLY A 135 0.43 7.70 -7.92
C GLY A 135 -0.87 8.49 -8.08
N GLY A 136 -1.91 7.85 -8.63
CA GLY A 136 -2.92 8.45 -9.50
C GLY A 136 -3.50 9.73 -8.93
N ILE A 137 -3.92 10.65 -9.79
CA ILE A 137 -4.24 12.06 -9.47
C ILE A 137 -4.88 12.29 -8.09
N ASN A 138 -5.77 11.42 -7.63
CA ASN A 138 -6.48 11.55 -6.37
C ASN A 138 -5.80 10.94 -5.14
N PHE A 139 -4.87 9.99 -5.30
CA PHE A 139 -4.24 9.26 -4.20
C PHE A 139 -3.49 10.19 -3.24
N PRO A 140 -2.65 11.14 -3.70
CA PRO A 140 -1.98 12.11 -2.82
C PRO A 140 -2.95 12.89 -1.92
N HIS A 141 -4.03 13.44 -2.50
CA HIS A 141 -5.08 14.14 -1.76
C HIS A 141 -5.79 13.24 -0.72
N LYS A 142 -5.77 11.90 -0.86
CA LYS A 142 -6.33 10.97 0.14
C LYS A 142 -5.39 10.65 1.28
N LEU A 143 -4.07 10.77 1.11
CA LEU A 143 -3.10 10.48 2.16
C LEU A 143 -3.37 11.33 3.42
N ALA A 144 -3.62 12.62 3.25
CA ALA A 144 -3.97 13.51 4.36
C ALA A 144 -5.25 13.07 5.10
N ARG A 145 -6.22 12.48 4.40
CA ARG A 145 -7.50 12.05 4.96
C ARG A 145 -7.44 10.72 5.69
N ILE A 146 -6.52 9.81 5.32
CA ILE A 146 -6.35 8.54 6.05
C ILE A 146 -5.59 8.72 7.36
N LYS A 147 -4.83 9.81 7.52
CA LYS A 147 -4.12 10.10 8.77
C LYS A 147 -5.08 10.17 9.96
N GLY A 148 -4.79 9.39 11.01
CA GLY A 148 -5.63 9.31 12.20
C GLY A 148 -6.92 8.49 12.03
N THR A 149 -7.04 7.75 10.93
CA THR A 149 -8.11 6.78 10.70
C THR A 149 -7.60 5.34 10.92
N GLN A 150 -8.42 4.34 10.64
CA GLN A 150 -8.04 2.92 10.67
C GLN A 150 -7.19 2.47 9.47
N VAL A 151 -6.69 3.42 8.68
CA VAL A 151 -5.82 3.16 7.54
C VAL A 151 -4.56 4.02 7.61
N SER A 152 -3.40 3.42 7.31
CA SER A 152 -2.14 4.14 7.10
C SER A 152 -1.47 3.67 5.82
N ALA A 153 -0.57 4.48 5.25
CA ALA A 153 0.18 4.13 4.06
C ALA A 153 1.70 4.11 4.29
N ILE A 154 2.41 3.17 3.69
CA ILE A 154 3.86 3.19 3.54
C ILE A 154 4.16 3.16 2.04
N LEU A 155 4.73 4.25 1.53
CA LEU A 155 5.02 4.46 0.12
C LEU A 155 6.52 4.41 -0.07
N CYS A 156 7.00 3.62 -1.02
CA CYS A 156 8.42 3.52 -1.29
C CYS A 156 8.78 4.04 -2.68
N THR A 157 9.81 4.85 -2.79
CA THR A 157 10.31 5.36 -4.08
C THR A 157 11.83 5.52 -4.07
N GLU A 158 12.49 5.28 -5.20
CA GLU A 158 13.94 5.48 -5.32
C GLU A 158 14.34 6.95 -5.22
N SER A 159 13.49 7.84 -5.73
CA SER A 159 13.71 9.28 -5.70
C SER A 159 12.40 10.02 -5.92
N LEU A 160 12.39 11.33 -5.67
CA LEU A 160 11.23 12.16 -6.01
C LEU A 160 11.11 12.44 -7.52
N LEU A 161 12.12 12.05 -8.32
CA LEU A 161 12.16 12.39 -9.74
C LEU A 161 10.99 11.77 -10.54
N PRO A 162 10.69 10.45 -10.44
CA PRO A 162 9.53 9.87 -11.12
C PRO A 162 8.20 10.57 -10.78
N LEU A 163 8.01 10.97 -9.51
CA LEU A 163 6.83 11.72 -9.07
C LEU A 163 6.75 13.12 -9.69
N GLN A 164 7.90 13.71 -10.02
CA GLN A 164 8.01 15.03 -10.63
C GLN A 164 7.94 14.97 -12.17
N THR A 165 8.43 13.90 -12.81
CA THR A 165 8.64 13.86 -14.26
C THR A 165 7.68 12.97 -15.04
N GLU A 166 7.28 11.82 -14.49
CA GLU A 166 6.44 10.84 -15.21
C GLU A 166 4.94 11.19 -15.11
N HIS A 167 4.53 11.87 -14.04
CA HIS A 167 3.13 12.25 -13.77
C HIS A 167 2.93 13.76 -13.54
N TYR A 168 3.84 14.58 -14.09
CA TYR A 168 4.06 16.02 -13.87
C TYR A 168 2.85 16.80 -13.31
N ASN A 169 2.76 16.83 -11.97
CA ASN A 169 2.02 17.84 -11.22
C ASN A 169 2.81 18.15 -9.95
N PRO A 170 3.56 19.28 -9.90
CA PRO A 170 4.32 19.69 -8.73
C PRO A 170 3.50 19.70 -7.43
N MET A 171 2.19 19.95 -7.53
CA MET A 171 1.29 19.94 -6.38
C MET A 171 1.15 18.56 -5.74
N LEU A 172 1.31 17.47 -6.50
CA LEU A 172 1.20 16.11 -5.95
C LEU A 172 2.41 15.73 -5.09
N THR A 173 3.62 16.18 -5.46
CA THR A 173 4.81 15.92 -4.65
C THR A 173 4.72 16.64 -3.31
N ASP A 174 4.34 17.92 -3.32
CA ASP A 174 4.17 18.71 -2.10
C ASP A 174 3.11 18.08 -1.18
N GLU A 175 1.99 17.63 -1.73
CA GLU A 175 0.94 16.97 -0.95
C GLU A 175 1.37 15.65 -0.32
N ILE A 176 2.16 14.83 -1.03
CA ILE A 176 2.72 13.61 -0.46
C ILE A 176 3.67 13.95 0.69
N LEU A 177 4.54 14.94 0.50
CA LEU A 177 5.52 15.37 1.51
C LEU A 177 4.83 15.95 2.75
N ASP A 178 3.75 16.70 2.59
CA ASP A 178 2.95 17.24 3.70
C ASP A 178 2.13 16.16 4.42
N SER A 179 1.76 15.09 3.71
CA SER A 179 0.90 14.01 4.23
C SER A 179 1.67 12.86 4.88
N CYS A 180 2.99 12.78 4.67
CA CYS A 180 3.82 11.65 5.08
C CYS A 180 4.99 12.09 5.97
N ASN A 181 5.36 11.23 6.91
CA ASN A 181 6.66 11.29 7.55
C ASN A 181 7.72 10.77 6.56
N VAL A 182 8.70 11.60 6.21
CA VAL A 182 9.71 11.28 5.20
C VAL A 182 10.91 10.61 5.85
N ILE A 183 11.24 9.41 5.38
CA ILE A 183 12.42 8.65 5.77
C ILE A 183 13.35 8.57 4.56
N THR A 184 14.58 9.05 4.73
CA THR A 184 15.65 8.92 3.72
C THR A 184 16.71 7.99 4.29
N GLU A 185 16.90 6.82 3.69
CA GLU A 185 18.05 5.97 4.02
C GLU A 185 19.29 6.50 3.27
N LYS A 186 20.46 6.46 3.92
CA LYS A 186 21.72 7.05 3.43
C LYS A 186 22.66 6.00 2.88
#